data_AF-A0A1Z5RM77-F1
#
_entry.id   AF-A0A1Z5RM77-F1
#
_cell.length_a   1.000
_cell.length_b   1.000
_cell.length_c   1.000
_cell.angle_alpha   90.00
_cell.angle_beta   90.00
_cell.angle_gamma   90.00
#
_symmetry.space_group_name_H-M   'P 1'
#
loop_
_entity.id
_entity.type
_entity.pdbx_description
1 polymer ?
#
loop_
_entity_poly.entity_id
_entity_poly.type
_entity_poly.pdbx_seq_one_letter_code
_entity_poly.pdbx_strand_id
1 'polypeptide(L)'
;MVSVNIGLVHYVLDHIYGTLLHRTKLGTPFFSKGWGGTKLDLLEKMVKQLFPEARCQNWPPTAVQPMWKTVWETNSSCLREGVFRTTCDERLIGALPLESHNARVAFLTPKNVTPEKMSCVVHLAGTGDHTFERRLRLGGPLLKNNIATMVLESPYYGQRRPSMQRGAKLQCVSDLLLLGKATIDEARSLLYWLQTEAGYSKMGVCGLSMGGVHAAMVGSLHPTPIATLPFLAPHSAVVPFCEGVYKYATAWDVLREDAAALTQDVTSLAEDAAQKTGITIEQVRDRLRSVLSLTDVTRFPVPKNPQAVIFVGATSNH
;
A
#
# COMPACT_ATOMS: atom_id res chain seq x y z
N MET A 1 -41.88 12.41 10.08
CA MET A 1 -40.50 12.85 9.76
C MET A 1 -39.71 11.59 9.40
N VAL A 2 -39.52 11.33 8.11
CA VAL A 2 -38.87 10.09 7.64
C VAL A 2 -37.39 10.19 7.97
N SER A 3 -36.92 9.36 8.90
CA SER A 3 -35.50 9.15 9.16
C SER A 3 -34.90 8.49 7.92
N VAL A 4 -34.35 9.30 7.02
CA VAL A 4 -33.55 8.78 5.92
C VAL A 4 -32.27 8.24 6.55
N ASN A 5 -32.07 6.93 6.45
CA ASN A 5 -30.88 6.26 6.92
C ASN A 5 -29.71 6.68 6.02
N ILE A 6 -29.07 7.80 6.36
CA ILE A 6 -27.99 8.45 5.62
C ILE A 6 -26.86 7.46 5.30
N GLY A 7 -26.61 6.47 6.18
CA GLY A 7 -25.63 5.41 5.95
C GLY A 7 -25.99 4.46 4.80
N LEU A 8 -27.27 4.08 4.67
CA LEU A 8 -27.76 3.24 3.56
C LEU A 8 -27.70 4.01 2.23
N VAL A 9 -28.01 5.31 2.25
CA VAL A 9 -27.92 6.18 1.07
C VAL A 9 -26.48 6.35 0.60
N HIS A 10 -25.52 6.55 1.51
CA HIS A 10 -24.10 6.61 1.15
C HIS A 10 -23.54 5.28 0.65
N TYR A 11 -23.93 4.15 1.27
CA TYR A 11 -23.54 2.82 0.79
C TYR A 11 -24.08 2.55 -0.62
N VAL A 12 -25.36 2.82 -0.85
CA VAL A 12 -26.00 2.64 -2.16
C VAL A 12 -25.39 3.61 -3.18
N LEU A 13 -25.07 4.85 -2.80
CA LEU A 13 -24.42 5.81 -3.68
C LEU A 13 -22.97 5.42 -3.98
N ASP A 14 -22.18 4.91 -3.05
CA ASP A 14 -20.82 4.44 -3.31
C ASP A 14 -20.81 3.16 -4.14
N HIS A 15 -21.76 2.26 -3.88
CA HIS A 15 -21.91 1.05 -4.68
C HIS A 15 -22.40 1.40 -6.08
N ILE A 16 -23.40 2.27 -6.24
CA ILE A 16 -23.88 2.73 -7.55
C ILE A 16 -22.81 3.56 -8.25
N TYR A 17 -22.13 4.48 -7.59
CA TYR A 17 -21.10 5.34 -8.20
C TYR A 17 -19.87 4.52 -8.60
N GLY A 18 -19.34 3.69 -7.70
CA GLY A 18 -18.23 2.78 -7.99
C GLY A 18 -18.57 1.74 -9.05
N THR A 19 -19.78 1.19 -9.00
CA THR A 19 -20.25 0.20 -9.98
C THR A 19 -20.57 0.85 -11.31
N LEU A 20 -21.26 1.98 -11.36
CA LEU A 20 -21.62 2.70 -12.59
C LEU A 20 -20.38 3.25 -13.26
N LEU A 21 -19.49 3.95 -12.55
CA LEU A 21 -18.25 4.49 -13.14
C LEU A 21 -17.29 3.40 -13.62
N HIS A 22 -17.19 2.26 -12.92
CA HIS A 22 -16.32 1.17 -13.36
C HIS A 22 -16.97 0.27 -14.41
N ARG A 23 -18.29 0.03 -14.36
CA ARG A 23 -19.01 -0.74 -15.40
C ARG A 23 -19.18 0.04 -16.70
N THR A 24 -19.28 1.36 -16.66
CA THR A 24 -19.39 2.20 -17.87
C THR A 24 -18.08 2.35 -18.63
N LYS A 25 -16.94 1.82 -18.12
CA LYS A 25 -15.60 1.91 -18.74
C LYS A 25 -15.16 3.34 -19.13
N LEU A 26 -15.78 4.37 -18.56
CA LEU A 26 -15.48 5.78 -18.88
C LEU A 26 -14.10 6.23 -18.37
N GLY A 27 -13.47 5.47 -17.47
CA GLY A 27 -12.13 5.73 -16.95
C GLY A 27 -11.10 4.67 -17.35
N THR A 28 -9.82 5.03 -17.28
CA THR A 28 -8.72 4.07 -17.50
C THR A 28 -8.78 2.93 -16.48
N PRO A 29 -8.79 1.65 -16.92
CA PRO A 29 -8.80 0.51 -16.01
C PRO A 29 -7.45 0.36 -15.28
N PHE A 30 -7.47 -0.35 -14.16
CA PHE A 30 -6.26 -0.91 -13.55
C PHE A 30 -5.64 -1.95 -14.50
N PHE A 31 -4.32 -2.04 -14.44
CA PHE A 31 -3.52 -3.04 -15.15
C PHE A 31 -3.62 -2.95 -16.68
N SER A 32 -3.80 -1.73 -17.19
CA SER A 32 -3.93 -1.46 -18.63
C SER A 32 -2.68 -1.77 -19.47
N LYS A 33 -1.56 -2.13 -18.83
CA LYS A 33 -0.31 -2.58 -19.45
C LYS A 33 0.07 -4.02 -19.06
N GLY A 34 -0.87 -4.80 -18.52
CA GLY A 34 -0.66 -6.22 -18.27
C GLY A 34 -0.04 -6.57 -16.91
N TRP A 35 0.70 -7.66 -16.87
CA TRP A 35 1.26 -8.25 -15.64
C TRP A 35 2.51 -7.52 -15.14
N GLY A 36 3.29 -6.95 -16.05
CA GLY A 36 4.56 -6.28 -15.75
C GLY A 36 5.82 -7.11 -15.98
N GLY A 37 5.68 -8.29 -16.63
CA GLY A 37 6.79 -9.11 -17.12
C GLY A 37 7.84 -9.44 -16.05
N THR A 38 9.11 -9.18 -16.37
CA THR A 38 10.26 -9.50 -15.50
C THR A 38 10.20 -8.87 -14.11
N LYS A 39 9.48 -7.74 -13.95
CA LYS A 39 9.27 -7.11 -12.63
C LYS A 39 8.40 -7.99 -11.74
N LEU A 40 7.37 -8.61 -12.29
CA LEU A 40 6.51 -9.53 -11.55
C LEU A 40 7.27 -10.81 -11.19
N ASP A 41 8.03 -11.37 -12.14
CA ASP A 41 8.84 -12.56 -11.89
C ASP A 41 9.88 -12.34 -10.77
N LEU A 42 10.50 -11.15 -10.75
CA LEU A 42 11.42 -10.76 -9.69
C LEU A 42 10.71 -10.76 -8.32
N LEU A 43 9.53 -10.13 -8.23
CA LEU A 43 8.75 -10.06 -7.00
C LEU A 43 8.32 -11.44 -6.52
N GLU A 44 7.82 -12.30 -7.41
CA GLU A 44 7.42 -13.66 -7.07
C GLU A 44 8.60 -14.50 -6.57
N LYS A 45 9.79 -14.36 -7.19
CA LYS A 45 11.02 -15.02 -6.74
C LYS A 45 11.44 -14.55 -5.36
N MET A 46 11.44 -13.22 -5.12
CA MET A 46 11.78 -12.65 -3.82
C MET A 46 10.81 -13.10 -2.73
N VAL A 47 9.51 -13.12 -3.03
CA VAL A 47 8.48 -13.59 -2.11
C VAL A 47 8.66 -15.08 -1.81
N LYS A 48 8.91 -15.93 -2.81
CA LYS A 48 9.22 -17.36 -2.59
C LYS A 48 10.46 -17.59 -1.74
N GLN A 49 11.43 -16.67 -1.72
CA GLN A 49 12.60 -16.74 -0.83
C GLN A 49 12.28 -16.26 0.59
N LEU A 50 11.40 -15.27 0.73
CA LEU A 50 11.06 -14.69 2.03
C LEU A 50 10.09 -15.55 2.84
N PHE A 51 9.08 -16.16 2.23
CA PHE A 51 8.03 -16.89 2.97
C PHE A 51 8.43 -18.25 3.59
N PRO A 52 9.42 -19.02 3.08
CA PRO A 52 9.94 -20.19 3.79
C PRO A 52 10.63 -19.82 5.12
N GLU A 53 11.26 -18.63 5.19
CA GLU A 53 12.09 -18.18 6.32
C GLU A 53 11.41 -17.11 7.21
N ALA A 54 10.32 -16.50 6.74
CA ALA A 54 9.59 -15.42 7.42
C ALA A 54 9.02 -15.80 8.79
N ARG A 55 8.90 -17.09 9.11
CA ARG A 55 8.44 -17.53 10.44
C ARG A 55 9.44 -17.20 11.55
N CYS A 56 10.71 -16.90 11.24
CA CYS A 56 11.76 -16.73 12.28
C CYS A 56 12.72 -15.54 12.11
N GLN A 57 12.70 -14.77 11.01
CA GLN A 57 13.70 -13.70 10.80
C GLN A 57 13.14 -12.30 11.05
N ASN A 58 13.56 -11.70 12.17
CA ASN A 58 13.45 -10.26 12.43
C ASN A 58 14.47 -9.51 11.56
N TRP A 59 14.19 -9.31 10.28
CA TRP A 59 15.05 -8.49 9.42
C TRP A 59 15.10 -7.05 9.94
N PRO A 60 16.28 -6.51 10.30
CA PRO A 60 16.36 -5.15 10.82
C PRO A 60 15.91 -4.15 9.73
N PRO A 61 15.13 -3.11 10.09
CA PRO A 61 14.83 -2.02 9.18
C PRO A 61 16.11 -1.32 8.72
N THR A 62 16.13 -0.87 7.47
CA THR A 62 17.25 -0.10 6.93
C THR A 62 17.26 1.29 7.57
N ALA A 63 18.40 1.76 8.05
CA ALA A 63 18.52 3.11 8.57
C ALA A 63 18.33 4.15 7.46
N VAL A 64 17.61 5.22 7.75
CA VAL A 64 17.35 6.33 6.82
C VAL A 64 17.72 7.65 7.46
N GLN A 65 18.08 8.63 6.64
CA GLN A 65 18.36 10.00 7.08
C GLN A 65 17.54 10.97 6.21
N PRO A 66 16.28 11.26 6.58
CA PRO A 66 15.45 12.19 5.83
C PRO A 66 16.02 13.61 5.87
N MET A 67 16.16 14.23 4.70
CA MET A 67 16.50 15.63 4.58
C MET A 67 15.24 16.47 4.75
N TRP A 68 15.19 17.29 5.80
CA TRP A 68 14.00 18.03 6.20
C TRP A 68 13.99 19.48 5.68
N LYS A 69 12.82 19.92 5.24
CA LYS A 69 12.49 21.32 4.96
C LYS A 69 11.28 21.72 5.80
N THR A 70 11.38 22.81 6.56
CA THR A 70 10.22 23.38 7.27
C THR A 70 9.24 24.00 6.27
N VAL A 71 7.98 23.57 6.32
CA VAL A 71 6.90 24.12 5.51
C VAL A 71 6.26 25.31 6.22
N TRP A 72 5.94 25.14 7.49
CA TRP A 72 5.48 26.20 8.37
C TRP A 72 5.76 25.85 9.83
N GLU A 73 5.78 26.89 10.66
CA GLU A 73 6.02 26.77 12.08
C GLU A 73 5.18 27.77 12.86
N THR A 74 4.71 27.36 14.03
CA THR A 74 3.96 28.17 14.99
C THR A 74 4.62 28.08 16.36
N ASN A 75 4.07 28.76 17.37
CA ASN A 75 4.57 28.68 18.74
C ASN A 75 4.38 27.28 19.38
N SER A 76 3.45 26.47 18.88
CA SER A 76 3.09 25.17 19.48
C SER A 76 3.34 23.97 18.57
N SER A 77 3.46 24.17 17.25
CA SER A 77 3.55 23.08 16.28
C SER A 77 4.37 23.44 15.05
N CYS A 78 4.91 22.42 14.37
CA CYS A 78 5.75 22.55 13.19
C CYS A 78 5.42 21.46 12.17
N LEU A 79 5.31 21.85 10.90
CA LEU A 79 5.22 20.93 9.76
C LEU A 79 6.52 20.97 8.97
N ARG A 80 7.15 19.81 8.81
CA ARG A 80 8.31 19.59 7.95
C ARG A 80 8.00 18.61 6.85
N GLU A 81 8.59 18.79 5.69
CA GLU A 81 8.63 17.77 4.63
C GLU A 81 10.04 17.21 4.51
N GLY A 82 10.13 15.89 4.42
CA GLY A 82 11.36 15.13 4.36
C GLY A 82 11.47 14.35 3.05
N VAL A 83 12.70 14.19 2.57
CA VAL A 83 13.02 13.33 1.42
C VAL A 83 14.18 12.41 1.77
N PHE A 84 14.07 11.13 1.42
CA PHE A 84 15.15 10.15 1.56
C PHE A 84 15.10 9.13 0.41
N ARG A 85 16.21 8.44 0.15
CA ARG A 85 16.26 7.35 -0.82
C ARG A 85 15.38 6.19 -0.34
N THR A 86 14.58 5.60 -1.23
CA THR A 86 13.81 4.38 -0.88
C THR A 86 14.71 3.28 -0.32
N THR A 87 14.20 2.50 0.62
CA THR A 87 14.95 1.45 1.33
C THR A 87 14.82 0.08 0.68
N CYS A 88 14.19 0.00 -0.49
CA CYS A 88 14.10 -1.22 -1.27
C CYS A 88 15.49 -1.74 -1.70
N ASP A 89 15.60 -3.05 -1.92
CA ASP A 89 16.76 -3.69 -2.57
C ASP A 89 17.05 -3.04 -3.93
N GLU A 90 18.33 -2.93 -4.32
CA GLU A 90 18.76 -2.31 -5.58
C GLU A 90 18.07 -2.91 -6.82
N ARG A 91 17.76 -4.21 -6.82
CA ARG A 91 17.02 -4.86 -7.92
C ARG A 91 15.58 -4.36 -7.99
N LEU A 92 14.94 -4.13 -6.85
CA LEU A 92 13.57 -3.57 -6.79
C LEU A 92 13.55 -2.08 -7.12
N ILE A 93 14.59 -1.35 -6.75
CA ILE A 93 14.80 0.02 -7.18
C ILE A 93 14.77 0.10 -8.71
N GLY A 94 15.48 -0.77 -9.42
CA GLY A 94 15.45 -0.83 -10.88
C GLY A 94 14.08 -1.17 -11.48
N ALA A 95 13.18 -1.79 -10.69
CA ALA A 95 11.81 -2.09 -11.11
C ALA A 95 10.83 -0.94 -10.83
N LEU A 96 11.12 -0.09 -9.84
CA LEU A 96 10.32 1.09 -9.50
C LEU A 96 10.43 2.17 -10.60
N PRO A 97 9.42 3.04 -10.73
CA PRO A 97 9.54 4.23 -11.56
C PRO A 97 10.53 5.21 -10.92
N LEU A 98 11.22 6.00 -11.77
CA LEU A 98 12.23 6.98 -11.35
C LEU A 98 11.68 7.96 -10.31
N GLU A 99 10.42 8.38 -10.48
CA GLU A 99 9.72 9.29 -9.58
C GLU A 99 9.55 8.69 -8.17
N SER A 100 9.58 7.36 -8.03
CA SER A 100 9.47 6.66 -6.75
C SER A 100 10.80 6.29 -6.11
N HIS A 101 11.94 6.66 -6.72
CA HIS A 101 13.27 6.39 -6.17
C HIS A 101 13.52 7.09 -4.83
N ASN A 102 12.91 8.25 -4.64
CA ASN A 102 12.98 9.00 -3.40
C ASN A 102 11.62 8.94 -2.70
N ALA A 103 11.65 8.52 -1.44
CA ALA A 103 10.51 8.58 -0.54
C ALA A 103 10.28 10.01 -0.08
N ARG A 104 9.01 10.40 0.03
CA ARG A 104 8.59 11.71 0.52
C ARG A 104 7.72 11.53 1.76
N VAL A 105 7.98 12.34 2.78
CA VAL A 105 7.29 12.25 4.06
C VAL A 105 6.94 13.65 4.55
N ALA A 106 5.75 13.82 5.13
CA ALA A 106 5.41 15.02 5.90
C ALA A 106 5.40 14.67 7.39
N PHE A 107 5.88 15.58 8.23
CA PHE A 107 6.01 15.37 9.66
C PHE A 107 5.46 16.55 10.44
N LEU A 108 4.28 16.35 11.03
CA LEU A 108 3.57 17.30 11.87
C LEU A 108 3.86 17.00 13.34
N THR A 109 4.47 17.94 14.04
CA THR A 109 5.02 17.74 15.38
C THR A 109 4.60 18.86 16.33
N PRO A 110 4.34 18.58 17.61
CA PRO A 110 4.26 19.61 18.64
C PRO A 110 5.68 20.05 19.03
N LYS A 111 5.88 21.34 19.38
CA LYS A 111 7.21 21.91 19.66
C LYS A 111 7.64 21.85 21.11
N ASN A 112 6.69 21.98 22.04
CA ASN A 112 7.01 22.24 23.45
C ASN A 112 7.12 20.95 24.27
N VAL A 113 7.38 19.83 23.61
CA VAL A 113 7.45 18.49 24.22
C VAL A 113 8.65 17.75 23.65
N THR A 114 9.42 17.11 24.53
CA THR A 114 10.57 16.31 24.12
C THR A 114 10.12 15.01 23.44
N PRO A 115 10.84 14.49 22.44
CA PRO A 115 10.45 13.27 21.72
C PRO A 115 10.15 12.06 22.62
N GLU A 116 10.92 11.90 23.70
CA GLU A 116 10.72 10.83 24.70
C GLU A 116 9.34 10.85 25.35
N LYS A 117 8.73 12.05 25.47
CA LYS A 117 7.39 12.26 26.04
C LYS A 117 6.30 12.34 24.97
N MET A 118 6.66 12.29 23.70
CA MET A 118 5.73 12.29 22.57
C MET A 118 5.43 10.87 22.09
N SER A 119 4.26 10.72 21.48
CA SER A 119 4.00 9.55 20.62
C SER A 119 4.05 9.98 19.16
N CYS A 120 4.35 9.06 18.23
CA CYS A 120 4.24 9.34 16.80
C CYS A 120 3.47 8.24 16.08
N VAL A 121 2.54 8.62 15.19
CA VAL A 121 1.84 7.68 14.32
C VAL A 121 2.22 7.93 12.87
N VAL A 122 2.63 6.87 12.17
CA VAL A 122 2.90 6.87 10.73
C VAL A 122 1.62 6.53 9.96
N HIS A 123 1.17 7.42 9.08
CA HIS A 123 -0.06 7.31 8.31
C HIS A 123 0.22 6.86 6.87
N LEU A 124 -0.29 5.69 6.50
CA LEU A 124 -0.14 5.09 5.18
C LEU A 124 -1.36 5.38 4.29
N ALA A 125 -1.09 5.63 3.01
CA ALA A 125 -2.10 6.03 2.03
C ALA A 125 -3.05 4.87 1.68
N GLY A 126 -4.35 5.17 1.64
CA GLY A 126 -5.33 4.33 0.94
C GLY A 126 -5.28 4.54 -0.57
N THR A 127 -6.02 3.73 -1.33
CA THR A 127 -6.07 3.87 -2.79
C THR A 127 -6.59 5.24 -3.20
N GLY A 128 -5.80 5.99 -4.00
CA GLY A 128 -6.18 7.35 -4.43
C GLY A 128 -5.84 8.47 -3.45
N ASP A 129 -5.25 8.16 -2.30
CA ASP A 129 -4.78 9.17 -1.34
C ASP A 129 -3.40 9.70 -1.75
N HIS A 130 -3.40 10.63 -2.71
CA HIS A 130 -2.20 11.02 -3.45
C HIS A 130 -1.20 11.87 -2.65
N THR A 131 -1.68 12.81 -1.82
CA THR A 131 -0.83 13.80 -1.13
C THR A 131 -0.90 13.62 0.37
N PHE A 132 -0.25 14.51 1.14
CA PHE A 132 -0.27 14.44 2.60
C PHE A 132 -1.58 14.95 3.24
N GLU A 133 -2.32 15.80 2.54
CA GLU A 133 -3.28 16.72 3.15
C GLU A 133 -4.39 16.01 3.95
N ARG A 134 -5.03 14.99 3.36
CA ARG A 134 -6.13 14.26 4.02
C ARG A 134 -5.68 13.63 5.34
N ARG A 135 -4.48 13.05 5.35
CA ARG A 135 -3.90 12.41 6.54
C ARG A 135 -3.39 13.43 7.56
N LEU A 136 -2.84 14.56 7.12
CA LEU A 136 -2.45 15.65 8.01
C LEU A 136 -3.64 16.27 8.76
N ARG A 137 -4.84 16.31 8.13
CA ARG A 137 -6.08 16.75 8.81
C ARG A 137 -6.46 15.82 9.98
N LEU A 138 -6.14 14.53 9.90
CA LEU A 138 -6.30 13.60 11.03
C LEU A 138 -5.28 13.88 12.14
N GLY A 139 -4.09 14.38 11.80
CA GLY A 139 -3.01 14.68 12.74
C GLY A 139 -3.20 15.97 13.55
N GLY A 140 -3.90 16.97 13.01
CA GLY A 140 -4.11 18.25 13.70
C GLY A 140 -4.69 18.11 15.12
N PRO A 141 -5.81 17.38 15.32
CA PRO A 141 -6.36 17.13 16.66
C PRO A 141 -5.42 16.34 17.59
N LEU A 142 -4.56 15.47 17.03
CA LEU A 142 -3.65 14.62 17.79
C LEU A 142 -2.53 15.40 18.48
N LEU A 143 -2.17 16.58 17.95
CA LEU A 143 -1.19 17.48 18.57
C LEU A 143 -1.55 17.88 20.00
N LYS A 144 -2.85 18.01 20.32
CA LYS A 144 -3.33 18.34 21.68
C LYS A 144 -2.99 17.26 22.71
N ASN A 145 -2.73 16.04 22.24
CA ASN A 145 -2.38 14.89 23.07
C ASN A 145 -0.87 14.55 22.98
N ASN A 146 -0.04 15.47 22.47
CA ASN A 146 1.40 15.26 22.24
C ASN A 146 1.70 14.08 21.31
N ILE A 147 0.81 13.86 20.33
CA ILE A 147 0.97 12.83 19.31
C ILE A 147 1.34 13.51 18.00
N ALA A 148 2.58 13.28 17.56
CA ALA A 148 3.07 13.69 16.26
C ALA A 148 2.51 12.78 15.15
N THR A 149 2.33 13.34 13.95
CA THR A 149 1.82 12.64 12.78
C THR A 149 2.84 12.66 11.67
N MET A 150 3.27 11.48 11.23
CA MET A 150 4.15 11.32 10.09
C MET A 150 3.35 10.71 8.92
N VAL A 151 3.40 11.31 7.73
CA VAL A 151 2.60 10.90 6.58
C VAL A 151 3.54 10.52 5.45
N LEU A 152 3.58 9.24 5.09
CA LEU A 152 4.39 8.72 3.99
C LEU A 152 3.61 8.80 2.67
N GLU A 153 4.13 9.50 1.66
CA GLU A 153 3.57 9.48 0.31
C GLU A 153 3.99 8.16 -0.36
N SER A 154 3.02 7.27 -0.64
CA SER A 154 3.30 6.00 -1.29
C SER A 154 3.93 6.19 -2.68
N PRO A 155 4.79 5.26 -3.14
CA PRO A 155 5.21 5.24 -4.53
C PRO A 155 3.97 5.16 -5.45
N TYR A 156 4.13 5.60 -6.69
CA TYR A 156 3.05 5.75 -7.67
C TYR A 156 1.96 6.78 -7.31
N TYR A 157 2.05 7.50 -6.20
CA TYR A 157 1.11 8.55 -5.78
C TYR A 157 1.78 9.92 -5.66
N GLY A 158 0.97 10.99 -5.64
CA GLY A 158 1.43 12.36 -5.51
C GLY A 158 2.58 12.71 -6.47
N GLN A 159 3.69 13.18 -5.92
CA GLN A 159 4.89 13.52 -6.68
C GLN A 159 5.71 12.28 -7.09
N ARG A 160 5.40 11.11 -6.54
CA ARG A 160 6.04 9.82 -6.86
C ARG A 160 5.30 9.04 -7.97
N ARG A 161 4.26 9.64 -8.57
CA ARG A 161 3.44 9.04 -9.62
C ARG A 161 4.12 9.14 -10.99
N PRO A 162 4.25 8.04 -11.75
CA PRO A 162 4.70 8.08 -13.14
C PRO A 162 3.84 9.00 -14.01
N SER A 163 4.47 9.75 -14.91
CA SER A 163 3.77 10.71 -15.79
C SER A 163 2.60 10.12 -16.58
N MET A 164 2.73 8.87 -17.04
CA MET A 164 1.71 8.18 -17.84
C MET A 164 0.58 7.55 -17.01
N GLN A 165 0.69 7.55 -15.68
CA GLN A 165 -0.33 6.99 -14.80
C GLN A 165 -1.45 8.00 -14.51
N ARG A 166 -2.70 7.58 -14.70
CA ARG A 166 -3.87 8.42 -14.40
C ARG A 166 -4.43 8.09 -13.02
N GLY A 167 -4.39 9.07 -12.11
CA GLY A 167 -4.87 8.89 -10.74
C GLY A 167 -4.18 7.71 -10.06
N ALA A 168 -4.96 6.88 -9.36
CA ALA A 168 -4.47 5.68 -8.69
C ALA A 168 -4.52 4.39 -9.53
N LYS A 169 -4.82 4.49 -10.84
CA LYS A 169 -4.94 3.34 -11.72
C LYS A 169 -3.55 2.87 -12.15
N LEU A 170 -2.98 1.96 -11.36
CA LEU A 170 -1.68 1.32 -11.62
C LEU A 170 -1.69 0.62 -12.97
N GLN A 171 -0.57 0.71 -13.71
CA GLN A 171 -0.51 0.26 -15.10
C GLN A 171 -0.26 -1.24 -15.22
N CYS A 172 0.51 -1.83 -14.30
CA CYS A 172 0.80 -3.27 -14.28
C CYS A 172 0.44 -3.91 -12.93
N VAL A 173 0.20 -5.23 -12.92
CA VAL A 173 0.01 -5.98 -11.67
C VAL A 173 1.25 -5.88 -10.76
N SER A 174 2.45 -5.93 -11.36
CA SER A 174 3.72 -5.72 -10.64
C SER A 174 3.77 -4.39 -9.88
N ASP A 175 3.18 -3.33 -10.42
CA ASP A 175 3.22 -1.99 -9.79
C ASP A 175 2.49 -1.99 -8.45
N LEU A 176 1.43 -2.79 -8.31
CA LEU A 176 0.70 -2.93 -7.04
C LEU A 176 1.57 -3.55 -5.96
N LEU A 177 2.31 -4.60 -6.32
CA LEU A 177 3.20 -5.30 -5.39
C LEU A 177 4.44 -4.44 -5.05
N LEU A 178 5.02 -3.75 -6.05
CA LEU A 178 6.11 -2.80 -5.84
C LEU A 178 5.68 -1.65 -4.92
N LEU A 179 4.47 -1.12 -5.14
CA LEU A 179 3.90 -0.08 -4.28
C LEU A 179 3.82 -0.54 -2.83
N GLY A 180 3.24 -1.73 -2.61
CA GLY A 180 3.10 -2.29 -1.27
C GLY A 180 4.46 -2.53 -0.61
N LYS A 181 5.38 -3.21 -1.32
CA LYS A 181 6.71 -3.54 -0.79
C LYS A 181 7.49 -2.29 -0.35
N ALA A 182 7.58 -1.28 -1.21
CA ALA A 182 8.32 -0.08 -0.89
C ALA A 182 7.65 0.72 0.24
N THR A 183 6.31 0.82 0.24
CA THR A 183 5.59 1.48 1.34
C THR A 183 5.87 0.82 2.69
N ILE A 184 5.87 -0.52 2.74
CA ILE A 184 6.12 -1.28 3.97
C ILE A 184 7.56 -1.08 4.45
N ASP A 185 8.55 -1.22 3.57
CA ASP A 185 9.96 -1.06 3.93
C ASP A 185 10.28 0.37 4.39
N GLU A 186 9.80 1.37 3.65
CA GLU A 186 10.01 2.78 3.97
C GLU A 186 9.35 3.14 5.31
N ALA A 187 8.13 2.65 5.58
CA ALA A 187 7.44 2.86 6.84
C ALA A 187 8.17 2.20 8.02
N ARG A 188 8.66 0.96 7.86
CA ARG A 188 9.47 0.28 8.88
C ARG A 188 10.74 1.06 9.19
N SER A 189 11.37 1.64 8.16
CA SER A 189 12.60 2.42 8.28
C SER A 189 12.36 3.78 8.94
N LEU A 190 11.23 4.42 8.66
CA LEU A 190 10.82 5.65 9.35
C LEU A 190 10.49 5.42 10.82
N LEU A 191 9.82 4.31 11.16
CA LEU A 191 9.59 3.91 12.56
C LEU A 191 10.91 3.65 13.28
N TYR A 192 11.86 2.99 12.61
CA TYR A 192 13.18 2.78 13.16
C TYR A 192 13.92 4.11 13.40
N TRP A 193 13.90 5.03 12.43
CA TRP A 193 14.45 6.38 12.59
C TRP A 193 13.79 7.17 13.72
N LEU A 194 12.46 7.06 13.87
CA LEU A 194 11.74 7.69 14.98
C LEU A 194 12.23 7.19 16.34
N GLN A 195 12.54 5.90 16.43
CA GLN A 195 13.05 5.27 17.64
C GLN A 195 14.50 5.66 17.94
N THR A 196 15.40 5.47 16.97
CA THR A 196 16.85 5.52 17.21
C THR A 196 17.43 6.91 17.09
N GLU A 197 16.95 7.70 16.13
CA GLU A 197 17.52 9.03 15.83
C GLU A 197 16.67 10.15 16.45
N ALA A 198 15.34 10.06 16.31
CA ALA A 198 14.46 11.12 16.80
C ALA A 198 14.09 10.96 18.28
N GLY A 199 14.30 9.79 18.90
CA GLY A 199 14.12 9.55 20.34
C GLY A 199 12.67 9.37 20.81
N TYR A 200 11.75 8.92 19.96
CA TYR A 200 10.36 8.65 20.35
C TYR A 200 10.24 7.35 21.16
N SER A 201 9.50 7.41 22.27
CA SER A 201 9.27 6.24 23.14
C SER A 201 8.04 5.41 22.76
N LYS A 202 7.05 6.03 22.11
CA LYS A 202 5.80 5.37 21.69
C LYS A 202 5.54 5.65 20.22
N MET A 203 5.40 4.59 19.44
CA MET A 203 5.18 4.70 18.01
C MET A 203 3.99 3.83 17.58
N GLY A 204 3.36 4.25 16.50
CA GLY A 204 2.34 3.45 15.85
C GLY A 204 2.29 3.66 14.35
N VAL A 205 1.54 2.80 13.69
CA VAL A 205 1.26 2.86 12.26
C VAL A 205 -0.23 2.67 12.03
N CYS A 206 -0.79 3.46 11.12
CA CYS A 206 -2.19 3.37 10.73
C CYS A 206 -2.35 3.55 9.23
N GLY A 207 -3.49 3.11 8.71
CA GLY A 207 -3.85 3.37 7.32
C GLY A 207 -5.26 2.90 6.99
N LEU A 208 -5.81 3.47 5.92
CA LEU A 208 -7.16 3.19 5.45
C LEU A 208 -7.13 2.26 4.23
N SER A 209 -7.98 1.24 4.21
CA SER A 209 -8.10 0.27 3.10
C SER A 209 -6.76 -0.35 2.73
N MET A 210 -6.23 -0.11 1.53
CA MET A 210 -4.87 -0.53 1.11
C MET A 210 -3.79 -0.09 2.13
N GLY A 211 -3.88 1.14 2.64
CA GLY A 211 -2.95 1.63 3.67
C GLY A 211 -3.08 0.86 4.98
N GLY A 212 -4.27 0.34 5.29
CA GLY A 212 -4.50 -0.51 6.46
C GLY A 212 -3.88 -1.90 6.30
N VAL A 213 -3.93 -2.48 5.09
CA VAL A 213 -3.19 -3.71 4.75
C VAL A 213 -1.70 -3.52 4.99
N HIS A 214 -1.14 -2.42 4.47
CA HIS A 214 0.27 -2.09 4.69
C HIS A 214 0.57 -1.85 6.18
N ALA A 215 -0.31 -1.19 6.93
CA ALA A 215 -0.12 -0.96 8.35
C ALA A 215 -0.08 -2.28 9.14
N ALA A 216 -0.95 -3.23 8.80
CA ALA A 216 -0.93 -4.57 9.40
C ALA A 216 0.39 -5.31 9.12
N MET A 217 0.87 -5.26 7.87
CA MET A 217 2.17 -5.85 7.49
C MET A 217 3.35 -5.17 8.18
N VAL A 218 3.33 -3.83 8.30
CA VAL A 218 4.36 -3.08 9.02
C VAL A 218 4.37 -3.47 10.50
N GLY A 219 3.22 -3.50 11.17
CA GLY A 219 3.09 -3.91 12.57
C GLY A 219 3.53 -5.35 12.83
N SER A 220 3.25 -6.25 11.89
CA SER A 220 3.69 -7.64 11.93
C SER A 220 5.22 -7.78 11.80
N LEU A 221 5.83 -7.05 10.86
CA LEU A 221 7.23 -7.19 10.51
C LEU A 221 8.18 -6.31 11.33
N HIS A 222 7.68 -5.37 12.13
CA HIS A 222 8.54 -4.47 12.89
C HIS A 222 9.23 -5.23 14.06
N PRO A 223 10.54 -5.02 14.29
CA PRO A 223 11.28 -5.77 15.31
C PRO A 223 10.84 -5.44 16.74
N THR A 224 10.30 -4.24 16.97
CA THR A 224 9.81 -3.78 18.28
C THR A 224 8.28 -3.67 18.31
N PRO A 225 7.66 -3.72 19.49
CA PRO A 225 6.21 -3.52 19.61
C PRO A 225 5.80 -2.10 19.17
N ILE A 226 4.86 -2.02 18.22
CA ILE A 226 4.26 -0.75 17.77
C ILE A 226 2.74 -0.85 17.78
N ALA A 227 2.08 0.26 18.12
CA ALA A 227 0.62 0.34 18.02
C ALA A 227 0.20 0.27 16.54
N THR A 228 -0.74 -0.60 16.20
CA THR A 228 -1.11 -0.85 14.80
C THR A 228 -2.61 -0.68 14.61
N LEU A 229 -3.01 0.19 13.70
CA LEU A 229 -4.42 0.51 13.41
C LEU A 229 -4.74 0.31 11.91
N PRO A 230 -5.07 -0.93 11.48
CA PRO A 230 -5.62 -1.18 10.16
C PRO A 230 -7.09 -0.75 10.13
N PHE A 231 -7.39 0.31 9.38
CA PHE A 231 -8.74 0.88 9.28
C PHE A 231 -9.43 0.48 7.98
N LEU A 232 -10.54 -0.23 8.07
CA LEU A 232 -11.32 -0.74 6.93
C LEU A 232 -10.46 -1.52 5.91
N ALA A 233 -9.49 -2.29 6.42
CA ALA A 233 -8.54 -3.03 5.62
C ALA A 233 -9.12 -4.38 5.18
N PRO A 234 -9.13 -4.72 3.87
CA PRO A 234 -9.35 -6.10 3.46
C PRO A 234 -8.16 -6.97 3.93
N HIS A 235 -8.34 -8.28 4.07
CA HIS A 235 -7.22 -9.15 4.45
C HIS A 235 -6.17 -9.29 3.33
N SER A 236 -6.54 -9.02 2.07
CA SER A 236 -5.62 -9.01 0.93
C SER A 236 -6.17 -8.17 -0.24
N ALA A 237 -5.32 -7.92 -1.24
CA ALA A 237 -5.73 -7.32 -2.51
C ALA A 237 -6.65 -8.23 -3.35
N VAL A 238 -6.75 -9.53 -3.05
CA VAL A 238 -7.72 -10.43 -3.71
C VAL A 238 -9.14 -9.91 -3.52
N VAL A 239 -9.49 -9.48 -2.31
CA VAL A 239 -10.85 -9.05 -1.98
C VAL A 239 -11.33 -7.92 -2.89
N PRO A 240 -10.65 -6.76 -3.02
CA PRO A 240 -11.14 -5.70 -3.91
C PRO A 240 -11.06 -6.04 -5.40
N PHE A 241 -10.03 -6.77 -5.86
CA PHE A 241 -9.76 -6.99 -7.30
C PHE A 241 -10.46 -8.22 -7.89
N CYS A 242 -10.67 -9.28 -7.12
CA CYS A 242 -11.29 -10.51 -7.61
C CYS A 242 -12.77 -10.62 -7.21
N GLU A 243 -13.14 -10.13 -6.03
CA GLU A 243 -14.49 -10.32 -5.46
C GLU A 243 -15.28 -9.00 -5.42
N GLY A 244 -14.59 -7.90 -5.12
CA GLY A 244 -15.13 -6.57 -4.91
C GLY A 244 -15.22 -5.69 -6.15
N VAL A 245 -15.31 -4.38 -5.93
CA VAL A 245 -15.65 -3.41 -6.97
C VAL A 245 -14.55 -3.23 -8.03
N TYR A 246 -13.27 -3.48 -7.69
CA TYR A 246 -12.18 -3.32 -8.66
C TYR A 246 -12.14 -4.43 -9.71
N LYS A 247 -12.91 -5.52 -9.55
CA LYS A 247 -13.09 -6.49 -10.63
C LYS A 247 -13.71 -5.86 -11.88
N TYR A 248 -14.56 -4.84 -11.74
CA TYR A 248 -15.14 -4.11 -12.87
C TYR A 248 -14.17 -3.08 -13.45
N ALA A 249 -13.15 -2.70 -12.68
CA ALA A 249 -12.14 -1.72 -13.08
C ALA A 249 -10.84 -2.35 -13.56
N THR A 250 -10.77 -3.67 -13.70
CA THR A 250 -9.55 -4.40 -14.08
C THR A 250 -9.56 -4.70 -15.57
N ALA A 251 -8.42 -4.46 -16.25
CA ALA A 251 -8.25 -4.73 -17.67
C ALA A 251 -8.05 -6.23 -17.96
N TRP A 252 -9.09 -7.05 -17.76
CA TRP A 252 -9.00 -8.51 -17.89
C TRP A 252 -8.56 -8.98 -19.28
N ASP A 253 -9.04 -8.33 -20.35
CA ASP A 253 -8.66 -8.68 -21.72
C ASP A 253 -7.16 -8.42 -21.96
N VAL A 254 -6.63 -7.30 -21.47
CA VAL A 254 -5.19 -6.98 -21.55
C VAL A 254 -4.36 -7.99 -20.78
N LEU A 255 -4.78 -8.38 -19.57
CA LEU A 255 -4.09 -9.41 -18.79
C LEU A 255 -4.10 -10.78 -19.49
N ARG A 256 -5.18 -11.11 -20.20
CA ARG A 256 -5.26 -12.34 -21.00
C ARG A 256 -4.32 -12.29 -22.20
N GLU A 257 -4.31 -11.19 -22.93
CA GLU A 257 -3.44 -10.98 -24.09
C GLU A 257 -1.96 -11.03 -23.70
N ASP A 258 -1.59 -10.33 -22.63
CA ASP A 258 -0.21 -10.31 -22.11
C ASP A 258 0.23 -11.71 -21.62
N ALA A 259 -0.68 -12.46 -20.96
CA ALA A 259 -0.40 -13.84 -20.59
C ALA A 259 -0.22 -14.76 -21.81
N ALA A 260 -1.02 -14.56 -22.86
CA ALA A 260 -0.98 -15.38 -24.07
C ALA A 260 0.31 -15.15 -24.88
N ALA A 261 0.78 -13.90 -24.94
CA ALA A 261 2.04 -13.54 -25.59
C ALA A 261 3.24 -14.27 -24.94
N LEU A 262 3.29 -14.31 -23.61
CA LEU A 262 4.34 -15.03 -22.87
C LEU A 262 4.36 -16.54 -23.16
N THR A 263 3.19 -17.17 -23.33
CA THR A 263 3.13 -18.59 -23.72
C THR A 263 3.58 -18.85 -25.15
N GLN A 264 3.32 -17.93 -26.08
CA GLN A 264 3.72 -18.06 -27.48
C GLN A 264 5.24 -18.01 -27.66
N ASP A 265 5.93 -17.15 -26.91
CA ASP A 265 7.40 -17.06 -26.91
C ASP A 265 8.08 -18.33 -26.38
N VAL A 266 7.41 -19.11 -25.52
CA VAL A 266 7.94 -20.37 -24.98
C VAL A 266 7.63 -21.55 -25.92
N THR A 267 6.45 -21.57 -26.54
CA THR A 267 6.03 -22.65 -27.45
C THR A 267 6.60 -22.55 -28.87
N SER A 268 7.16 -21.41 -29.27
CA SER A 268 7.88 -21.27 -30.56
C SER A 268 9.21 -22.05 -30.60
N LEU A 269 9.63 -22.66 -29.48
CA LEU A 269 10.79 -23.55 -29.36
C LEU A 269 10.41 -25.04 -29.30
N ALA A 270 9.13 -25.39 -29.29
CA ALA A 270 8.66 -26.78 -29.28
C ALA A 270 7.47 -26.92 -30.26
N GLU A 271 7.77 -27.41 -31.46
CA GLU A 271 6.76 -27.81 -32.43
C GLU A 271 5.94 -28.97 -31.85
N ASP A 272 4.72 -28.69 -31.39
CA ASP A 272 3.63 -29.67 -31.39
C ASP A 272 2.26 -28.97 -31.44
N ALA A 273 1.52 -29.29 -32.51
CA ALA A 273 0.35 -28.55 -33.00
C ALA A 273 -0.98 -28.91 -32.31
N ALA A 274 -0.97 -29.45 -31.08
CA ALA A 274 -2.18 -30.04 -30.48
C ALA A 274 -2.83 -29.27 -29.31
N GLN A 275 -2.29 -28.12 -28.85
CA GLN A 275 -2.85 -27.41 -27.69
C GLN A 275 -3.07 -25.90 -27.92
N LYS A 276 -3.76 -25.50 -29.00
CA LYS A 276 -4.21 -24.10 -29.20
C LYS A 276 -5.54 -23.80 -28.49
N THR A 277 -5.74 -24.27 -27.26
CA THR A 277 -6.74 -23.68 -26.39
C THR A 277 -6.14 -22.41 -25.78
N GLY A 278 -6.49 -21.25 -26.34
CA GLY A 278 -6.03 -19.96 -25.82
C GLY A 278 -6.35 -19.78 -24.33
N ILE A 279 -5.56 -18.96 -23.64
CA ILE A 279 -5.74 -18.70 -22.20
C ILE A 279 -7.14 -18.11 -21.95
N THR A 280 -7.90 -18.73 -21.06
CA THR A 280 -9.25 -18.31 -20.67
C THR A 280 -9.22 -17.16 -19.67
N ILE A 281 -10.31 -16.39 -19.57
CA ILE A 281 -10.43 -15.31 -18.58
C ILE A 281 -10.45 -15.87 -17.15
N GLU A 282 -11.00 -17.07 -16.97
CA GLU A 282 -11.02 -17.79 -15.69
C GLU A 282 -9.59 -18.10 -15.22
N GLN A 283 -8.74 -18.63 -16.11
CA GLN A 283 -7.31 -18.85 -15.81
C GLN A 283 -6.57 -17.55 -15.45
N VAL A 284 -6.89 -16.44 -16.12
CA VAL A 284 -6.33 -15.11 -15.82
C VAL A 284 -6.76 -14.62 -14.44
N ARG A 285 -8.03 -14.81 -14.07
CA ARG A 285 -8.55 -14.48 -12.74
C ARG A 285 -7.88 -15.31 -11.65
N ASP A 286 -7.69 -16.60 -11.89
CA ASP A 286 -7.04 -17.50 -10.93
C ASP A 286 -5.56 -17.14 -10.76
N ARG A 287 -4.86 -16.80 -11.86
CA ARG A 287 -3.50 -16.26 -11.79
C ARG A 287 -3.45 -14.97 -10.98
N LEU A 288 -4.37 -14.03 -11.22
CA LEU A 288 -4.38 -12.77 -10.48
C LEU A 288 -4.65 -13.03 -8.98
N ARG A 289 -5.58 -13.92 -8.66
CA ARG A 289 -5.85 -14.34 -7.27
C ARG A 289 -4.59 -14.90 -6.62
N SER A 290 -3.87 -15.78 -7.31
CA SER A 290 -2.61 -16.36 -6.82
C SER A 290 -1.55 -15.28 -6.54
N VAL A 291 -1.34 -14.36 -7.49
CA VAL A 291 -0.38 -13.25 -7.34
C VAL A 291 -0.77 -12.30 -6.20
N LEU A 292 -2.05 -11.95 -6.09
CA LEU A 292 -2.52 -11.03 -5.05
C LEU A 292 -2.59 -11.69 -3.66
N SER A 293 -2.60 -13.03 -3.57
CA SER A 293 -2.49 -13.75 -2.30
C SER A 293 -1.18 -13.49 -1.55
N LEU A 294 -0.17 -12.93 -2.22
CA LEU A 294 1.08 -12.47 -1.61
C LEU A 294 0.87 -11.29 -0.66
N THR A 295 -0.26 -10.60 -0.79
CA THR A 295 -0.67 -9.48 0.07
C THR A 295 -1.58 -9.92 1.22
N ASP A 296 -1.76 -11.23 1.44
CA ASP A 296 -2.61 -11.72 2.52
C ASP A 296 -1.95 -11.57 3.88
N VAL A 297 -2.49 -10.66 4.71
CA VAL A 297 -1.98 -10.34 6.04
C VAL A 297 -2.00 -11.53 6.99
N THR A 298 -2.84 -12.55 6.74
CA THR A 298 -2.90 -13.77 7.56
C THR A 298 -1.66 -14.66 7.40
N ARG A 299 -0.87 -14.43 6.34
CA ARG A 299 0.38 -15.15 6.07
C ARG A 299 1.60 -14.50 6.72
N PHE A 300 1.43 -13.34 7.35
CA PHE A 300 2.49 -12.61 8.03
C PHE A 300 2.55 -13.02 9.51
N PRO A 301 3.71 -12.88 10.18
CA PRO A 301 3.84 -13.17 11.61
C PRO A 301 2.84 -12.40 12.48
N VAL A 302 2.51 -12.94 13.63
CA VAL A 302 1.74 -12.19 14.63
C VAL A 302 2.59 -11.00 15.12
N PRO A 303 2.05 -9.77 15.21
CA PRO A 303 2.77 -8.62 15.75
C PRO A 303 3.34 -8.88 17.14
N LYS A 304 4.47 -8.25 17.48
CA LYS A 304 5.16 -8.47 18.78
C LYS A 304 4.29 -8.20 19.99
N ASN A 305 3.32 -7.30 19.89
CA ASN A 305 2.29 -7.07 20.89
C ASN A 305 0.90 -7.03 20.24
N PRO A 306 0.17 -8.15 20.19
CA PRO A 306 -1.17 -8.21 19.61
C PRO A 306 -2.19 -7.32 20.32
N GLN A 307 -2.00 -7.02 21.61
CA GLN A 307 -2.89 -6.15 22.39
C GLN A 307 -2.77 -4.67 22.01
N ALA A 308 -1.70 -4.29 21.28
CA ALA A 308 -1.52 -2.95 20.72
C ALA A 308 -2.11 -2.82 19.30
N VAL A 309 -2.81 -3.84 18.81
CA VAL A 309 -3.43 -3.85 17.48
C VAL A 309 -4.93 -3.63 17.60
N ILE A 310 -5.44 -2.62 16.89
CA ILE A 310 -6.87 -2.32 16.84
C ILE A 310 -7.32 -2.46 15.39
N PHE A 311 -8.14 -3.46 15.11
CA PHE A 311 -8.78 -3.61 13.79
C PHE A 311 -10.10 -2.85 13.79
N VAL A 312 -10.32 -2.01 12.77
CA VAL A 312 -11.62 -1.42 12.52
C VAL A 312 -12.18 -1.99 11.22
N GLY A 313 -13.21 -2.82 11.34
CA GLY A 313 -13.93 -3.40 10.20
C GLY A 313 -15.26 -2.67 9.96
N ALA A 314 -15.75 -2.74 8.73
CA ALA A 314 -17.16 -2.46 8.44
C ALA A 314 -17.94 -3.78 8.54
N THR A 315 -19.03 -3.80 9.29
CA THR A 315 -19.98 -4.90 9.28
C THR A 315 -21.13 -4.55 8.33
N SER A 316 -21.44 -5.47 7.42
CA SER A 316 -22.73 -5.46 6.72
C SER A 316 -23.77 -5.95 7.71
N ASN A 317 -24.57 -5.05 8.29
CA ASN A 317 -25.83 -5.47 8.90
C ASN A 317 -26.75 -5.83 7.75
N HIS A 318 -26.85 -7.14 7.47
CA HIS A 318 -27.86 -7.69 6.57
C HIS A 318 -29.23 -7.65 7.22
#